data_AF-A0A7C5E0S6-F1
#
_entry.id   AF-A0A7C5E0S6-F1
#
_cell.length_a   1.000
_cell.length_b   1.000
_cell.length_c   1.000
_cell.angle_alpha   90.00
_cell.angle_beta   90.00
_cell.angle_gamma   90.00
#
_symmetry.space_group_name_H-M   'P 1'
#
loop_
_entity.id
_entity.type
_entity.pdbx_description
1 polymer ?
#
loop_
_entity_poly.entity_id
_entity_poly.type
_entity_poly.pdbx_seq_one_letter_code
_entity_poly.pdbx_strand_id
1 'polypeptide(L)'
;ISGGGYGPLVTSGQILSGVNSKNAIGITSLSEGLTCLVGVITYLIFTNHTIRWQLAPSLVLGAILSVPFAAYTVKKVKNVRLKLIVGIATLVLGLVTLGKLIF
;
A
#
# COMPACT_ATOMS: atom_id res chain seq x y z
N ILE A 1 2.89 13.28 3.31
CA ILE A 1 2.70 12.18 2.34
C ILE A 1 2.50 10.90 3.16
N SER A 2 1.29 10.67 3.65
CA SER A 2 0.93 9.41 4.29
C SER A 2 -0.01 8.73 3.31
N GLY A 3 0.40 7.60 2.73
CA GLY A 3 -0.52 6.73 2.00
C GLY A 3 -1.62 6.35 2.97
N GLY A 4 -2.83 6.87 2.77
CA GLY A 4 -3.86 7.11 3.78
C GLY A 4 -4.52 5.88 4.40
N GLY A 5 -3.77 4.83 4.73
CA GLY A 5 -4.23 3.67 5.49
C GLY A 5 -5.19 2.75 4.75
N TYR A 6 -5.56 3.08 3.52
CA TYR A 6 -6.55 2.32 2.73
C TYR A 6 -6.05 0.94 2.29
N GLY A 7 -4.74 0.73 2.13
CA GLY A 7 -4.17 -0.58 1.79
C GLY A 7 -4.53 -1.67 2.82
N PRO A 8 -4.17 -1.49 4.10
CA PRO A 8 -4.57 -2.40 5.17
C PRO A 8 -6.09 -2.55 5.32
N LEU A 9 -6.87 -1.49 5.11
CA LEU A 9 -8.35 -1.54 5.18
C LEU A 9 -8.94 -2.41 4.05
N VAL A 10 -8.53 -2.20 2.80
CA VAL A 10 -9.00 -2.99 1.65
C VAL A 10 -8.51 -4.43 1.74
N THR A 11 -7.24 -4.66 2.08
CA THR A 11 -6.69 -6.02 2.22
C THR A 11 -7.37 -6.78 3.36
N SER A 12 -7.58 -6.16 4.52
CA SER A 12 -8.26 -6.80 5.64
C SER A 12 -9.74 -7.07 5.36
N GLY A 13 -10.43 -6.15 4.68
CA GLY A 13 -11.80 -6.37 4.19
C GLY A 13 -11.89 -7.58 3.26
N GLN A 14 -10.99 -7.71 2.28
CA GLN A 14 -10.96 -8.87 1.39
C GLN A 14 -10.67 -10.18 2.13
N ILE A 15 -9.76 -10.17 3.11
CA ILE A 15 -9.48 -11.35 3.95
C ILE A 15 -10.71 -11.74 4.77
N LEU A 16 -11.46 -10.77 5.30
CA LEU A 16 -12.70 -11.00 6.04
C LEU A 16 -13.81 -11.55 5.13
N SER A 17 -13.86 -11.10 3.87
CA SER A 17 -14.75 -11.64 2.83
C SER A 17 -14.35 -13.05 2.33
N GLY A 18 -13.35 -13.69 2.94
CA GLY A 18 -12.95 -15.07 2.62
C GLY A 18 -11.87 -15.20 1.54
N VAL A 19 -11.34 -14.09 1.02
CA VAL A 19 -10.25 -14.12 0.04
C VAL A 19 -8.96 -14.59 0.71
N ASN A 20 -8.22 -15.47 0.04
CA ASN A 20 -6.89 -15.89 0.48
C ASN A 20 -5.96 -14.68 0.67
N SER A 21 -5.22 -14.64 1.77
CA SER A 21 -4.43 -13.46 2.15
C SER A 21 -3.38 -13.06 1.12
N LYS A 22 -2.72 -14.02 0.47
CA LYS A 22 -1.77 -13.69 -0.61
C LYS A 22 -2.47 -13.06 -1.81
N ASN A 23 -3.68 -13.53 -2.13
CA ASN A 23 -4.48 -13.01 -3.23
C ASN A 23 -5.00 -11.60 -2.89
N ALA A 24 -5.49 -11.39 -1.67
CA ALA A 24 -5.96 -10.08 -1.20
C ALA A 24 -4.85 -9.01 -1.25
N ILE A 25 -3.64 -9.38 -0.82
CA ILE A 25 -2.46 -8.50 -0.90
C ILE A 25 -2.11 -8.19 -2.36
N GLY A 26 -2.15 -9.21 -3.24
CA GLY A 26 -1.88 -9.04 -4.66
C GLY A 26 -2.89 -8.12 -5.36
N ILE A 27 -4.19 -8.31 -5.10
CA ILE A 27 -5.26 -7.48 -5.66
C ILE A 27 -5.10 -6.03 -5.18
N THR A 28 -4.87 -5.83 -3.88
CA THR A 28 -4.69 -4.49 -3.32
C THR A 28 -3.47 -3.79 -3.93
N SER A 29 -2.33 -4.49 -4.06
CA SER A 29 -1.12 -3.93 -4.67
C SER A 29 -1.31 -3.56 -6.14
N LEU A 30 -2.06 -4.37 -6.90
CA LEU A 30 -2.42 -4.05 -8.28
C LEU A 30 -3.32 -2.82 -8.36
N SER A 31 -4.36 -2.76 -7.51
CA SER A 31 -5.26 -1.60 -7.42
C SER A 31 -4.50 -0.32 -7.06
N GLU A 32 -3.60 -0.36 -6.08
CA GLU A 32 -2.76 0.79 -5.72
C GLU A 32 -1.87 1.25 -6.89
N GLY A 33 -1.30 0.31 -7.65
CA GLY A 33 -0.54 0.63 -8.86
C GLY A 33 -1.38 1.36 -9.91
N LEU A 34 -2.61 0.89 -10.16
CA LEU A 34 -3.54 1.53 -11.09
C LEU A 34 -4.00 2.91 -10.58
N THR A 35 -4.34 3.03 -9.29
CA THR A 35 -4.69 4.32 -8.68
C THR A 35 -3.54 5.31 -8.77
N CYS A 36 -2.30 4.86 -8.57
CA CYS A 36 -1.11 5.69 -8.73
C CYS A 36 -0.95 6.18 -10.17
N LEU A 37 -1.12 5.28 -11.16
CA LEU A 37 -1.07 5.64 -12.58
C LEU A 37 -2.12 6.71 -12.93
N VAL A 38 -3.37 6.51 -12.52
CA VAL A 38 -4.45 7.49 -12.73
C VAL A 38 -4.15 8.81 -12.02
N GLY A 39 -3.59 8.75 -10.81
CA GLY A 39 -3.16 9.92 -10.05
C GLY A 39 -2.08 10.73 -10.78
N VAL A 40 -1.07 10.06 -11.34
CA VAL A 40 -0.01 10.70 -12.14
C VAL A 40 -0.57 11.31 -13.42
N ILE A 41 -1.43 10.60 -14.15
CA ILE A 41 -2.07 11.12 -15.37
C ILE A 41 -2.90 12.36 -15.05
N THR A 42 -3.75 12.28 -14.02
CA THR A 42 -4.58 13.41 -13.58
C THR A 42 -3.71 14.59 -13.16
N TYR A 43 -2.61 14.33 -12.43
CA TYR A 43 -1.66 15.37 -12.04
C TYR A 43 -1.04 16.06 -13.26
N LEU A 44 -0.60 15.29 -14.26
CA LEU A 44 -0.01 15.84 -15.50
C LEU A 44 -0.99 16.70 -16.30
N ILE A 45 -2.28 16.34 -16.32
CA ILE A 45 -3.31 17.07 -17.08
C ILE A 45 -3.71 18.37 -16.38
N PHE A 46 -3.89 18.33 -15.05
CA PHE A 46 -4.46 19.47 -14.30
C PHE A 46 -3.42 20.40 -13.68
N THR A 47 -2.16 19.96 -13.53
CA THR A 47 -1.08 20.77 -12.95
C THR A 47 -0.11 21.26 -14.04
N ASN A 48 -0.10 22.57 -14.29
CA ASN A 48 0.88 23.27 -15.15
C ASN A 48 2.25 23.51 -14.47
N HIS A 49 2.47 22.94 -13.28
CA HIS A 49 3.67 23.17 -12.48
C HIS A 49 4.83 22.28 -12.93
N THR A 50 6.05 22.82 -12.90
CA THR A 50 7.28 22.12 -13.28
C THR A 50 7.53 20.91 -12.37
N ILE A 51 7.37 19.70 -12.92
CA ILE A 51 7.78 18.47 -12.26
C ILE A 51 9.29 18.53 -12.05
N ARG A 52 9.73 18.38 -10.79
CA ARG A 52 11.15 18.19 -10.47
C ARG A 52 11.56 16.79 -10.88
N TRP A 53 11.85 16.61 -12.17
CA TRP A 53 12.29 15.36 -12.80
C TRP A 53 13.53 14.75 -12.15
N GLN A 54 14.27 15.53 -11.36
CA GLN A 54 15.42 15.09 -10.59
C GLN A 54 15.06 14.09 -9.46
N LEU A 55 13.83 14.15 -8.91
CA LEU A 55 13.40 13.26 -7.83
C LEU A 55 12.83 11.92 -8.35
N ALA A 56 12.27 11.93 -9.55
CA ALA A 56 11.66 10.76 -10.18
C ALA A 56 12.60 9.54 -10.27
N PRO A 57 13.84 9.64 -10.79
CA PRO A 57 14.71 8.48 -10.93
C PRO A 57 15.12 7.91 -9.57
N SER A 58 15.39 8.74 -8.56
CA SER A 58 15.72 8.27 -7.21
C SER A 58 14.57 7.49 -6.56
N LEU A 59 13.31 7.94 -6.76
CA LEU A 59 12.13 7.26 -6.24
C LEU A 59 11.87 5.94 -6.98
N VAL A 60 12.00 5.94 -8.30
CA VAL A 60 11.79 4.75 -9.14
C VAL A 60 12.84 3.68 -8.82
N LEU A 61 14.11 4.05 -8.69
CA LEU A 61 15.19 3.13 -8.29
C LEU A 61 14.91 2.49 -6.92
N GLY A 62 14.54 3.31 -5.92
CA GLY A 62 14.19 2.80 -4.59
C GLY A 62 12.98 1.87 -4.61
N ALA A 63 11.95 2.20 -5.40
CA ALA A 63 10.75 1.38 -5.55
C ALA A 63 11.08 0.03 -6.22
N ILE A 64 11.79 0.04 -7.35
CA ILE A 64 12.15 -1.18 -8.09
C ILE A 64 12.99 -2.14 -7.24
N LEU A 65 13.92 -1.61 -6.44
CA LEU A 65 14.73 -2.44 -5.53
C LEU A 65 13.92 -3.04 -4.37
N SER A 66 12.93 -2.30 -3.86
CA SER A 66 12.11 -2.73 -2.72
C SER A 66 11.07 -3.79 -3.10
N VAL A 67 10.45 -3.68 -4.28
CA VAL A 67 9.39 -4.58 -4.77
C VAL A 67 9.76 -6.08 -4.74
N PRO A 68 10.90 -6.54 -5.29
CA PRO A 68 11.24 -7.97 -5.28
C PRO A 68 11.49 -8.49 -3.86
N PHE A 69 12.03 -7.65 -2.98
CA PHE A 69 12.28 -8.01 -1.58
C PHE A 69 10.96 -8.17 -0.81
N ALA A 70 10.00 -7.27 -1.03
CA ALA A 70 8.66 -7.36 -0.49
C ALA A 70 7.91 -8.60 -1.04
N ALA A 71 7.95 -8.82 -2.35
CA ALA A 71 7.31 -9.96 -3.00
C ALA A 71 7.88 -11.30 -2.50
N TYR A 72 9.20 -11.41 -2.35
CA TYR A 72 9.85 -12.61 -1.82
C TYR A 72 9.43 -12.87 -0.36
N THR A 73 9.37 -11.83 0.46
CA THR A 73 8.93 -11.92 1.86
C THR A 73 7.50 -12.45 1.95
N VAL A 74 6.56 -11.87 1.21
CA VAL A 74 5.16 -12.33 1.19
C VAL A 74 5.03 -13.76 0.65
N LYS A 75 5.88 -14.15 -0.31
CA LYS A 75 5.91 -15.52 -0.85
C LYS A 75 6.35 -16.53 0.20
N LYS A 76 7.41 -16.25 0.99
CA LYS A 76 7.94 -17.16 2.01
C LYS A 76 7.07 -17.30 3.27
N VAL A 77 6.31 -16.26 3.63
CA VAL A 77 5.51 -16.30 4.86
C VAL A 77 4.24 -17.15 4.68
N LYS A 78 3.89 -17.95 5.70
CA LYS A 78 2.67 -18.76 5.74
C LYS A 78 1.41 -17.87 5.83
N ASN A 79 0.33 -18.24 5.15
CA ASN A 79 -0.93 -17.47 5.10
C ASN A 79 -1.45 -17.07 6.48
N VAL A 80 -1.38 -17.99 7.47
CA VAL A 80 -1.85 -17.74 8.84
C VAL A 80 -1.04 -16.63 9.53
N ARG A 81 0.29 -16.63 9.37
CA ARG A 81 1.15 -15.59 9.95
C ARG A 81 0.94 -14.24 9.26
N LEU A 82 0.76 -14.25 7.94
CA LEU A 82 0.42 -13.05 7.17
C LEU A 82 -0.90 -12.42 7.64
N LYS A 83 -1.97 -13.22 7.83
CA LYS A 83 -3.24 -12.72 8.38
C LYS A 83 -3.05 -12.04 9.73
N LEU A 84 -2.32 -12.70 10.63
CA LEU A 84 -2.12 -12.22 12.00
C LEU A 84 -1.30 -10.92 12.02
N ILE A 85 -0.24 -10.83 11.21
CA ILE A 85 0.59 -9.62 11.09
C ILE A 85 -0.25 -8.45 10.53
N VAL A 86 -1.01 -8.68 9.45
CA VAL A 86 -1.86 -7.63 8.86
C VAL A 86 -2.92 -7.19 9.87
N GLY A 87 -3.57 -8.12 10.57
CA GLY A 87 -4.58 -7.78 11.58
C GLY A 87 -4.03 -6.94 12.73
N ILE A 88 -2.87 -7.31 13.28
CA ILE A 88 -2.19 -6.53 14.34
C ILE A 88 -1.78 -5.15 13.82
N ALA A 89 -1.20 -5.08 12.62
CA ALA A 89 -0.79 -3.81 12.03
C ALA A 89 -1.99 -2.87 11.84
N THR A 90 -3.12 -3.36 11.33
CA THR A 90 -4.35 -2.56 11.16
C THR A 90 -4.91 -2.10 12.51
N LEU A 91 -4.89 -2.97 13.53
CA LEU A 91 -5.31 -2.60 14.90
C LEU A 91 -4.47 -1.48 15.48
N VAL A 92 -3.14 -1.58 15.38
CA VAL A 92 -2.21 -0.54 15.83
C VAL A 92 -2.44 0.76 15.07
N LEU A 93 -2.61 0.70 13.74
CA LEU A 93 -2.91 1.88 12.92
C LEU A 93 -4.22 2.56 13.35
N GLY A 94 -5.26 1.76 13.63
CA GLY A 94 -6.55 2.23 14.13
C GLY A 94 -6.43 2.91 15.49
N LEU A 95 -5.71 2.30 16.43
CA LEU A 95 -5.46 2.87 17.76
C LEU A 95 -4.68 4.18 17.69
N VAL A 96 -3.65 4.26 16.85
CA VAL A 96 -2.87 5.51 16.63
C VAL A 96 -3.76 6.60 16.03
N THR A 97 -4.64 6.24 15.09
CA THR A 97 -5.56 7.20 14.47
C THR A 97 -6.57 7.73 15.48
N LEU A 98 -7.15 6.86 16.31
CA LEU A 98 -8.04 7.24 17.40
C LEU A 98 -7.33 8.13 18.43
N GLY A 99 -6.10 7.78 18.82
CA GLY A 99 -5.29 8.58 19.73
C GLY A 99 -5.04 9.99 19.21
N LYS A 100 -4.71 10.14 17.93
CA LYS A 100 -4.55 11.45 17.27
C LYS A 100 -5.83 12.23 17.05
N LEU A 101 -6.99 11.57 17.09
CA LEU A 101 -8.28 12.23 16.94
C LEU A 101 -8.80 12.76 18.28
N ILE A 102 -8.48 12.03 19.37
CA ILE A 102 -8.91 12.35 20.74
C ILE A 102 -7.94 13.34 21.42
N PHE A 103 -6.66 13.34 21.02
CA PHE A 103 -5.58 14.15 21.57
C PHE A 103 -4.95 15.02 20.49
#